data_AF-A0A1R2C0S9-F1
#
_entry.id   AF-A0A1R2C0S9-F1
#
_cell.length_a   1.000
_cell.length_b   1.000
_cell.length_c   1.000
_cell.angle_alpha   90.00
_cell.angle_beta   90.00
_cell.angle_gamma   90.00
#
_symmetry.space_group_name_H-M   'P 1'
#
loop_
_entity.id
_entity.type
_entity.pdbx_description
1 polymer ?
#
loop_
_entity_poly.entity_id
_entity_poly.type
_entity_poly.pdbx_seq_one_letter_code
_entity_poly.pdbx_strand_id
1 'polypeptide(L)'
;MAEFEEKKLEEKKEFWGSGLVNEDIEACLEQLVQNQKEEIKKLTSNEFKNHQLPLARVKKIMKTDEDVKMISSETPALFAKACELFILEITRRSWIYTEENKRRTLQKSDISDSIHNTLIFDFLVDVVNPNENH
;
A
#
# COMPACT_ATOMS: atom_id res chain seq x y z
N MET A 1 27.97 17.34 0.24
CA MET A 1 27.78 16.12 -0.58
C MET A 1 27.53 14.92 0.32
N ALA A 2 28.46 14.55 1.22
CA ALA A 2 28.25 13.45 2.19
C ALA A 2 27.04 13.65 3.13
N GLU A 3 26.88 14.85 3.72
CA GLU A 3 25.72 15.18 4.58
C GLU A 3 24.36 15.07 3.86
N PHE A 4 24.32 15.29 2.54
CA PHE A 4 23.09 15.21 1.76
C PHE A 4 22.67 13.76 1.52
N GLU A 5 23.63 12.87 1.28
CA GLU A 5 23.37 11.43 1.15
C GLU A 5 22.99 10.80 2.50
N GLU A 6 23.65 11.22 3.58
CA GLU A 6 23.36 10.74 4.93
C GLU A 6 21.94 11.13 5.36
N LYS A 7 21.51 12.36 5.05
CA LYS A 7 20.12 12.79 5.30
C LYS A 7 19.09 11.99 4.50
N LYS A 8 19.34 11.71 3.23
CA LYS A 8 18.47 10.83 2.41
C LYS A 8 18.40 9.42 2.95
N LEU A 9 19.51 8.91 3.50
CA LEU A 9 19.56 7.59 4.10
C LEU A 9 18.74 7.54 5.38
N GLU A 10 18.80 8.57 6.22
CA GLU A 10 18.02 8.68 7.46
C GLU A 10 16.52 8.83 7.16
N GLU A 11 16.13 9.69 6.22
CA GLU A 11 14.74 9.81 5.74
C GLU A 11 14.22 8.48 5.17
N LYS A 12 15.08 7.73 4.49
CA LYS A 12 14.74 6.40 3.96
C LYS A 12 14.59 5.38 5.08
N LYS A 13 15.43 5.40 6.12
CA LYS A 13 15.28 4.52 7.29
C LYS A 13 14.01 4.83 8.07
N GLU A 14 13.68 6.10 8.28
CA GLU A 14 12.40 6.52 8.91
C GLU A 14 11.21 6.10 8.05
N PHE A 15 11.31 6.27 6.73
CA PHE A 15 10.22 5.92 5.83
C PHE A 15 9.97 4.41 5.78
N TRP A 16 11.02 3.60 5.64
CA TRP A 16 10.89 2.13 5.55
C TRP A 16 10.84 1.45 6.91
N GLY A 17 11.13 2.17 7.99
CA GLY A 17 11.02 1.65 9.35
C GLY A 17 12.13 0.66 9.70
N SER A 18 13.38 1.01 9.41
CA SER A 18 14.49 0.09 9.65
C SER A 18 14.61 -0.31 11.12
N GLY A 19 14.32 -1.58 11.43
CA GLY A 19 14.38 -2.13 12.79
C GLY A 19 13.13 -1.90 13.65
N LEU A 20 11.99 -1.57 13.05
CA LEU A 20 10.70 -1.46 13.75
C LEU A 20 10.13 -2.84 14.13
N VAL A 21 9.46 -2.91 15.28
CA VAL A 21 8.58 -4.05 15.63
C VAL A 21 7.13 -3.77 15.19
N ASN A 22 6.27 -4.79 15.17
CA ASN A 22 4.88 -4.65 14.69
C ASN A 22 4.09 -3.49 15.34
N GLU A 23 4.29 -3.25 16.64
CA GLU A 23 3.59 -2.17 17.37
C GLU A 23 4.02 -0.77 16.87
N ASP A 24 5.29 -0.61 16.49
CA ASP A 24 5.79 0.65 15.92
C ASP A 24 5.21 0.92 14.52
N ILE A 25 4.80 -0.14 13.82
CA ILE A 25 4.30 -0.05 12.45
C ILE A 25 2.85 0.35 12.41
N GLU A 26 2.03 -0.12 13.34
CA GLU A 26 0.68 0.41 13.48
C GLU A 26 0.72 1.91 13.78
N ALA A 27 1.60 2.37 14.67
CA ALA A 27 1.80 3.80 14.91
C ALA A 27 2.29 4.57 13.67
N CYS A 28 3.23 3.99 12.91
CA CYS A 28 3.72 4.58 11.66
C CYS A 28 2.62 4.65 10.58
N LEU A 29 1.81 3.60 10.45
CA LEU A 29 0.69 3.52 9.52
C LEU A 29 -0.40 4.52 9.89
N GLU A 30 -0.71 4.68 11.18
CA GLU A 30 -1.63 5.70 11.65
C GLU A 30 -1.16 7.10 11.28
N GLN A 31 0.12 7.43 11.56
CA GLN A 31 0.70 8.71 11.17
C GLN A 31 0.65 8.92 9.65
N LEU A 32 1.00 7.90 8.88
CA LEU A 32 0.93 7.93 7.42
C LEU A 32 -0.49 8.22 6.93
N VAL A 33 -1.49 7.52 7.47
CA VAL A 33 -2.90 7.72 7.13
C VAL A 33 -3.35 9.13 7.48
N GLN A 34 -2.90 9.68 8.61
CA GLN A 34 -3.20 11.08 8.97
C GLN A 34 -2.57 12.06 7.98
N ASN A 35 -1.29 11.88 7.64
CA ASN A 35 -0.60 12.71 6.65
C ASN A 35 -1.32 12.68 5.29
N GLN A 36 -1.73 11.49 4.85
CA GLN A 36 -2.50 11.31 3.61
C GLN A 36 -3.88 11.95 3.68
N LYS A 37 -4.57 11.89 4.82
CA LYS A 37 -5.85 12.60 5.02
C LYS A 37 -5.68 14.11 4.91
N GLU A 38 -4.61 14.67 5.48
CA GLU A 38 -4.32 16.09 5.35
C GLU A 38 -3.98 16.50 3.91
N GLU A 39 -3.21 15.67 3.21
CA GLU A 39 -2.91 15.87 1.80
C GLU A 39 -4.19 15.89 0.97
N ILE A 40 -5.07 14.89 1.17
CA ILE A 40 -6.37 14.80 0.49
C ILE A 40 -7.24 16.03 0.76
N LYS A 41 -7.26 16.56 1.99
CA LYS A 41 -8.00 17.78 2.33
C LYS A 41 -7.50 19.02 1.59
N LYS A 42 -6.22 19.04 1.21
CA LYS A 42 -5.58 20.16 0.49
C LYS A 42 -5.73 20.03 -1.03
N LEU A 43 -6.13 18.87 -1.55
CA LEU A 43 -6.27 18.64 -2.99
C LEU A 43 -7.36 19.53 -3.58
N THR A 44 -6.99 20.21 -4.67
CA THR A 44 -7.91 20.96 -5.50
C THR A 44 -8.60 20.05 -6.52
N SER A 45 -9.76 20.45 -7.06
CA SER A 45 -10.51 19.68 -8.06
C SER A 45 -9.72 19.36 -9.34
N ASN A 46 -8.63 20.07 -9.62
CA ASN A 46 -7.74 19.79 -10.74
C ASN A 46 -6.69 18.71 -10.42
N GLU A 47 -6.23 18.60 -9.19
CA GLU A 47 -5.29 17.55 -8.75
C GLU A 47 -6.00 16.19 -8.64
N PHE A 48 -7.31 16.19 -8.41
CA PHE A 48 -8.19 15.01 -8.54
C PHE A 48 -8.22 14.40 -9.95
N LYS A 49 -7.54 14.96 -10.95
CA LYS A 49 -7.39 14.33 -12.27
C LYS A 49 -6.07 13.61 -12.43
N ASN A 50 -5.08 13.90 -11.59
CA ASN A 50 -3.72 13.38 -11.67
C ASN A 50 -3.55 12.20 -10.70
N HIS A 51 -4.00 11.03 -11.13
CA HIS A 51 -3.86 9.79 -10.35
C HIS A 51 -2.63 9.01 -10.79
N GLN A 52 -1.95 8.36 -9.83
CA GLN A 52 -0.86 7.42 -10.13
C GLN A 52 -1.36 6.20 -10.92
N LEU A 53 -2.61 5.79 -10.68
CA LEU A 53 -3.25 4.66 -11.34
C LEU A 53 -4.19 5.11 -12.46
N PRO A 54 -4.15 4.46 -13.64
CA PRO A 54 -5.01 4.83 -14.76
C PRO A 54 -6.48 4.47 -14.47
N LEU A 55 -7.34 5.49 -14.35
CA LEU A 55 -8.76 5.32 -14.01
C LEU A 55 -9.52 4.38 -14.96
N ALA A 56 -9.17 4.37 -16.24
CA ALA A 56 -9.77 3.47 -17.22
C ALA A 56 -9.49 1.98 -16.88
N ARG A 57 -8.30 1.67 -16.33
CA ARG A 57 -7.96 0.31 -15.91
C ARG A 57 -8.68 -0.06 -14.63
N VAL A 58 -8.76 0.84 -13.65
CA VAL A 58 -9.54 0.67 -12.42
C VAL A 58 -10.99 0.36 -12.76
N LYS A 59 -11.62 1.18 -13.62
CA LYS A 59 -12.98 0.96 -14.11
C LYS A 59 -13.14 -0.37 -14.83
N LYS A 60 -12.14 -0.81 -15.62
CA LYS A 60 -12.19 -2.10 -16.32
C LYS A 60 -12.14 -3.28 -15.34
N ILE A 61 -11.34 -3.20 -14.28
CA ILE A 61 -11.28 -4.22 -13.22
C ILE A 61 -12.62 -4.28 -12.49
N MET A 62 -13.19 -3.13 -12.10
CA MET A 62 -14.53 -3.10 -11.47
C MET A 62 -15.63 -3.72 -12.34
N LYS A 63 -15.45 -3.71 -13.67
CA LYS A 63 -16.39 -4.25 -14.66
C LYS A 63 -16.16 -5.73 -15.00
N THR A 64 -15.20 -6.39 -14.38
CA THR A 64 -15.06 -7.85 -14.52
C THR A 64 -16.13 -8.60 -13.74
N ASP A 65 -16.73 -7.95 -12.75
CA ASP A 65 -17.92 -8.43 -12.06
C ASP A 65 -19.15 -8.18 -12.95
N GLU A 66 -19.87 -9.26 -13.28
CA GLU A 66 -21.02 -9.26 -14.19
C GLU A 66 -22.21 -8.47 -13.62
N ASP A 67 -22.32 -8.34 -12.30
CA ASP A 67 -23.42 -7.63 -11.64
C ASP A 67 -23.23 -6.10 -11.69
N VAL A 68 -22.04 -5.61 -12.06
CA VAL A 68 -21.72 -4.19 -12.08
C VAL A 68 -22.17 -3.54 -13.40
N LYS A 69 -23.34 -2.88 -13.39
CA LYS A 69 -23.93 -2.23 -14.59
C LYS A 69 -23.50 -0.79 -14.85
N MET A 70 -23.50 0.08 -13.87
CA MET A 70 -23.04 1.46 -14.00
C MET A 70 -22.11 1.79 -12.85
N ILE A 71 -21.14 2.68 -13.10
CA ILE A 71 -20.15 3.12 -12.11
C ILE A 71 -20.16 4.65 -12.15
N SER A 72 -20.35 5.29 -10.99
CA SER A 72 -20.27 6.76 -10.86
C SER A 72 -18.90 7.25 -11.34
N SER A 73 -18.84 8.46 -11.89
CA SER A 73 -17.58 9.05 -12.37
C SER A 73 -16.56 9.25 -11.25
N GLU A 74 -17.01 9.40 -10.01
CA GLU A 74 -16.14 9.59 -8.83
C GLU A 74 -15.54 8.28 -8.30
N THR A 75 -16.20 7.14 -8.52
CA THR A 75 -15.80 5.87 -7.92
C THR A 75 -14.42 5.39 -8.37
N PRO A 76 -14.03 5.44 -9.67
CA PRO A 76 -12.69 5.05 -10.09
C PRO A 76 -11.58 5.91 -9.47
N ALA A 77 -11.83 7.20 -9.25
CA ALA A 77 -10.88 8.10 -8.59
C ALA A 77 -10.67 7.72 -7.12
N LEU A 78 -11.77 7.43 -6.42
CA LEU A 78 -11.71 6.93 -5.04
C LEU A 78 -10.94 5.61 -4.93
N PHE A 79 -11.22 4.65 -5.81
CA PHE A 79 -10.48 3.39 -5.86
C PHE A 79 -9.01 3.60 -6.21
N ALA A 80 -8.68 4.51 -7.13
CA ALA A 80 -7.28 4.79 -7.44
C ALA A 80 -6.51 5.27 -6.20
N LYS A 81 -7.11 6.16 -5.37
CA LYS A 81 -6.48 6.59 -4.12
C LYS A 81 -6.46 5.49 -3.06
N ALA A 82 -7.54 4.71 -2.92
CA ALA A 82 -7.58 3.59 -1.99
C ALA A 82 -6.53 2.52 -2.34
N CYS A 83 -6.36 2.19 -3.62
CA CYS A 83 -5.33 1.26 -4.08
C CYS A 83 -3.92 1.79 -3.84
N GLU A 84 -3.68 3.10 -3.99
CA GLU A 84 -2.39 3.70 -3.65
C GLU A 84 -2.05 3.50 -2.16
N LEU A 85 -3.00 3.80 -1.26
CA LEU A 85 -2.84 3.60 0.17
C LEU A 85 -2.66 2.12 0.52
N PHE A 86 -3.46 1.24 -0.10
CA PHE A 86 -3.38 -0.20 0.10
C PHE A 86 -2.01 -0.76 -0.30
N ILE A 87 -1.49 -0.37 -1.47
CA ILE A 87 -0.14 -0.80 -1.92
C ILE A 87 0.92 -0.30 -0.95
N LEU A 88 0.82 0.95 -0.49
CA LEU A 88 1.78 1.51 0.44
C LEU A 88 1.78 0.78 1.79
N GLU A 89 0.60 0.50 2.33
CA GLU A 89 0.44 -0.21 3.60
C GLU A 89 0.96 -1.65 3.52
N ILE A 90 0.51 -2.44 2.53
CA ILE A 90 0.95 -3.84 2.40
C ILE A 90 2.46 -3.92 2.15
N THR A 91 3.03 -2.98 1.39
CA THR A 91 4.49 -2.92 1.17
C THR A 91 5.23 -2.62 2.45
N ARG A 92 4.74 -1.69 3.29
CA ARG A 92 5.34 -1.40 4.61
C ARG A 92 5.29 -2.60 5.54
N ARG A 93 4.12 -3.23 5.70
CA ARG A 93 3.95 -4.44 6.53
C ARG A 93 4.85 -5.59 6.04
N SER A 94 4.97 -5.78 4.73
CA SER A 94 5.84 -6.81 4.14
C SER A 94 7.34 -6.50 4.32
N TRP A 95 7.72 -5.23 4.43
CA TRP A 95 9.13 -4.86 4.59
C TRP A 95 9.73 -5.37 5.91
N ILE A 96 8.92 -5.51 6.96
CA ILE A 96 9.33 -6.10 8.25
C ILE A 96 9.98 -7.46 8.04
N TYR A 97 9.27 -8.36 7.36
CA TYR A 97 9.72 -9.72 7.08
C TYR A 97 10.99 -9.72 6.21
N THR A 98 11.13 -8.72 5.33
CA THR A 98 12.37 -8.54 4.56
C THR A 98 13.55 -8.25 5.49
N GLU A 99 13.38 -7.33 6.43
CA GLU A 99 14.43 -6.93 7.37
C GLU A 99 14.72 -7.98 8.44
N GLU A 100 13.71 -8.66 8.98
CA GLU A 100 13.87 -9.79 9.91
C GLU A 100 14.72 -10.90 9.28
N ASN A 101 14.53 -11.13 7.99
CA ASN A 101 15.36 -12.05 7.20
C ASN A 101 16.71 -11.47 6.76
N LYS A 102 17.08 -10.27 7.25
CA LYS A 102 18.32 -9.54 6.95
C LYS A 102 18.53 -9.28 5.45
N ARG A 103 17.43 -9.16 4.71
CA ARG A 103 17.43 -8.86 3.28
C ARG A 103 17.18 -7.37 3.04
N ARG A 104 17.51 -6.94 1.81
CA ARG A 104 17.23 -5.58 1.29
C ARG A 104 16.41 -5.62 0.00
N THR A 105 15.86 -6.78 -0.31
CA THR A 105 15.05 -7.04 -1.50
C THR A 105 13.79 -7.72 -1.03
N LEU A 106 12.66 -7.02 -1.21
CA LEU A 106 11.32 -7.52 -0.92
C LEU A 106 11.01 -8.71 -1.83
N GLN A 107 10.52 -9.80 -1.25
CA GLN A 107 10.16 -11.03 -1.95
C GLN A 107 8.67 -11.33 -1.82
N LYS A 108 8.17 -12.24 -2.67
CA LYS A 108 6.77 -12.69 -2.61
C LYS A 108 6.43 -13.34 -1.26
N SER A 109 7.37 -14.07 -0.66
CA SER A 109 7.17 -14.71 0.65
C SER A 109 6.90 -13.68 1.76
N ASP A 110 7.58 -12.54 1.74
CA ASP A 110 7.37 -11.46 2.72
C ASP A 110 5.95 -10.89 2.67
N ILE A 111 5.40 -10.78 1.45
CA ILE A 111 4.02 -10.33 1.24
C ILE A 111 3.05 -11.40 1.72
N SER A 112 3.34 -12.67 1.45
CA SER A 112 2.54 -13.79 1.95
C SER A 112 2.51 -13.79 3.48
N ASP A 113 3.67 -13.67 4.12
CA ASP A 113 3.79 -13.65 5.58
C ASP A 113 3.04 -12.45 6.17
N SER A 114 3.16 -11.27 5.57
CA SER A 114 2.40 -10.07 5.95
C SER A 114 0.89 -10.28 5.89
N ILE A 115 0.38 -10.94 4.84
CA ILE A 115 -1.05 -11.20 4.67
C ILE A 115 -1.54 -12.16 5.76
N HIS A 116 -0.82 -13.27 6.00
CA HIS A 116 -1.19 -14.27 7.00
C HIS A 116 -1.22 -13.72 8.44
N ASN A 117 -0.42 -12.69 8.72
CA ASN A 117 -0.34 -12.07 10.04
C ASN A 117 -1.18 -10.78 10.19
N THR A 118 -1.94 -10.39 9.16
CA THR A 118 -2.75 -9.16 9.18
C THR A 118 -4.21 -9.49 8.88
N LEU A 119 -5.08 -9.46 9.90
CA LEU A 119 -6.48 -9.86 9.77
C LEU A 119 -7.27 -9.14 8.67
N ILE A 120 -7.00 -7.84 8.44
CA ILE A 120 -7.68 -7.08 7.39
C ILE A 120 -7.33 -7.54 5.96
N PHE A 121 -6.25 -8.31 5.80
CA PHE A 121 -5.80 -8.85 4.51
C PHE A 121 -6.25 -10.29 4.25
N ASP A 122 -7.11 -10.87 5.09
CA ASP A 122 -7.61 -12.24 4.92
C ASP A 122 -8.23 -12.50 3.53
N PHE A 123 -8.82 -11.47 2.91
CA PHE A 123 -9.36 -11.53 1.54
C PHE A 123 -8.30 -11.84 0.45
N LEU A 124 -7.02 -11.87 0.78
CA LEU A 124 -5.90 -12.11 -0.13
C LEU A 124 -5.23 -13.48 0.05
N VAL A 125 -5.61 -14.26 1.07
CA VAL A 125 -4.97 -15.55 1.38
C VAL A 125 -4.94 -16.47 0.15
N ASP A 126 -6.09 -16.63 -0.51
CA ASP A 126 -6.23 -17.45 -1.72
C ASP A 126 -5.46 -16.88 -2.93
N VAL A 127 -5.23 -15.57 -2.96
CA VAL A 127 -4.52 -14.89 -4.05
C VAL A 127 -3.02 -15.15 -3.98
N VAL A 128 -2.45 -15.21 -2.78
CA VAL A 128 -1.01 -15.44 -2.60
C VAL A 128 -0.62 -16.91 -2.61
N ASN A 129 -1.53 -17.78 -2.15
CA ASN A 129 -1.37 -19.24 -2.09
C ASN A 129 -2.42 -19.99 -2.92
N PRO A 130 -2.44 -19.84 -4.26
CA PRO A 130 -3.45 -20.46 -5.10
C PRO A 130 -3.40 -22.01 -5.14
N ASN A 131 -2.35 -22.63 -4.59
CA ASN A 131 -2.10 -24.07 -4.67
C ASN A 131 -2.29 -24.81 -3.33
N GLU A 132 -2.63 -24.13 -2.23
CA GLU A 132 -2.84 -24.80 -0.93
C GLU A 132 -4.31 -25.19 -0.69
N ASN A 133 -5.23 -24.72 -1.54
CA ASN A 133 -6.68 -24.92 -1.39
C ASN A 133 -7.30 -25.87 -2.44
N HIS A 134 -6.54 -26.86 -2.91
CA HIS A 134 -7.03 -27.84 -3.89
C HIS A 134 -6.76 -29.29 -3.53
#